data_AF-A0A5N6IVM5-F1
#
_entry.id   AF-A0A5N6IVM5-F1
#
_cell.length_a   1.000
_cell.length_b   1.000
_cell.length_c   1.000
_cell.angle_alpha   90.00
_cell.angle_beta   90.00
_cell.angle_gamma   90.00
#
_symmetry.space_group_name_H-M   'P 1'
#
loop_
_entity.id
_entity.type
_entity.pdbx_description
1 polymer ?
#
loop_
_entity_poly.entity_id
_entity_poly.type
_entity_poly.pdbx_seq_one_letter_code
_entity_poly.pdbx_strand_id
1 'polypeptide(L)'
;MTTPQQTPWKPTTPEGEIWQSLPPAISSSAAANLTPEEITSLNLDPSSPNATKLVLLEQALTKKLQSLENAAKPTPLYEKDHPTWQSLKSALFHINRSTGDLEKQESLLLEQVNHPGPKGKDLAALQNLAGLYEEKGEYEKAERLARETVPALREHPVLGRDSPQVLGSLRILIKALAGQGKIGEAEEVIGEAEESIENLAGGQFAEHQQEERDALEKVVAGLKK
;
A
#
# COMPACT_ATOMS: atom_id res chain seq x y z
N MET A 1 14.09 32.30 0.01
CA MET A 1 14.07 30.88 0.44
C MET A 1 12.80 30.29 -0.14
N THR A 2 12.90 29.57 -1.25
CA THR A 2 11.77 28.86 -1.85
C THR A 2 11.47 27.64 -0.99
N THR A 3 10.29 27.61 -0.38
CA THR A 3 9.78 26.40 0.29
C THR A 3 9.81 25.26 -0.71
N PRO A 4 10.47 24.12 -0.43
CA PRO A 4 10.48 23.00 -1.37
C PRO A 4 9.03 22.61 -1.68
N GLN A 5 8.70 22.60 -2.98
CA GLN A 5 7.39 22.25 -3.47
C GLN A 5 7.12 20.79 -3.07
N GLN A 6 6.12 20.59 -2.24
CA GLN A 6 5.77 19.27 -1.71
C GLN A 6 5.35 18.38 -2.88
N THR A 7 6.04 17.25 -3.08
CA THR A 7 5.67 16.30 -4.12
C THR A 7 4.39 15.57 -3.66
N PRO A 8 3.31 15.58 -4.46
CA PRO A 8 2.00 15.07 -4.03
C PRO A 8 1.98 13.57 -3.69
N TRP A 9 3.02 12.82 -4.07
CA TRP A 9 3.17 11.39 -3.78
C TRP A 9 4.02 11.06 -2.54
N LYS A 10 4.67 12.04 -1.89
CA LYS A 10 5.55 11.77 -0.74
C LYS A 10 4.78 11.92 0.57
N PRO A 11 4.67 10.87 1.41
CA PRO A 11 4.01 10.97 2.71
C PRO A 11 4.71 11.97 3.63
N THR A 12 3.93 12.73 4.38
CA THR A 12 4.45 13.67 5.38
C THR A 12 4.59 12.99 6.73
N THR A 13 5.82 12.95 7.27
CA THR A 13 6.01 12.51 8.66
C THR A 13 5.36 13.54 9.60
N PRO A 14 4.43 13.12 10.46
CA PRO A 14 3.79 14.02 11.42
C PRO A 14 4.78 14.53 12.47
N GLU A 15 4.48 15.68 13.07
CA GLU A 15 5.27 16.23 14.18
C GLU A 15 5.18 15.34 15.43
N GLY A 16 6.32 15.14 16.10
CA GLY A 16 6.43 14.36 17.35
C GLY A 16 7.38 13.16 17.25
N GLU A 17 8.14 12.92 18.32
CA GLU A 17 9.17 11.87 18.37
C GLU A 17 8.60 10.46 18.20
N ILE A 18 7.35 10.22 18.60
CA ILE A 18 6.70 8.91 18.47
C ILE A 18 6.62 8.42 17.01
N TRP A 19 6.55 9.32 16.04
CA TRP A 19 6.36 9.01 14.63
C TRP A 19 7.66 8.67 13.92
N GLN A 20 8.78 9.17 14.42
CA GLN A 20 10.08 9.05 13.76
C GLN A 20 10.60 7.61 13.74
N SER A 21 10.21 6.80 14.73
CA SER A 21 10.60 5.39 14.79
C SER A 21 9.70 4.47 13.97
N LEU A 22 8.54 4.95 13.52
CA LEU A 22 7.55 4.16 12.78
C LEU A 22 7.76 4.30 11.26
N PRO A 23 7.42 3.25 10.47
CA PRO A 23 7.40 3.35 9.02
C PRO A 23 6.59 4.56 8.53
N PRO A 24 7.06 5.32 7.53
CA PRO A 24 6.39 6.55 7.07
C PRO A 24 4.92 6.37 6.68
N ALA A 25 4.57 5.23 6.07
CA ALA A 25 3.18 4.92 5.72
C ALA A 25 2.29 4.79 6.95
N ILE A 26 2.79 4.18 8.03
CA ILE A 26 2.05 4.02 9.29
C ILE A 26 1.90 5.37 9.99
N SER A 27 3.00 6.11 10.15
CA SER A 27 2.95 7.39 10.85
C SER A 27 2.03 8.39 10.15
N SER A 28 2.16 8.54 8.83
CA SER A 28 1.33 9.45 8.04
C SER A 28 -0.15 9.06 8.08
N SER A 29 -0.45 7.77 7.86
CA SER A 29 -1.84 7.29 7.82
C SER A 29 -2.52 7.31 9.19
N ALA A 30 -1.80 6.98 10.27
CA ALA A 30 -2.36 7.04 11.62
C ALA A 30 -2.66 8.49 12.04
N ALA A 31 -1.71 9.41 11.83
CA ALA A 31 -1.92 10.82 12.16
C ALA A 31 -2.99 11.50 11.31
N ALA A 32 -3.18 11.08 10.05
CA ALA A 32 -4.26 11.58 9.21
C ALA A 32 -5.66 11.19 9.74
N ASN A 33 -5.75 10.12 10.52
CA ASN A 33 -7.02 9.59 11.02
C ASN A 33 -7.28 9.88 12.50
N LEU A 34 -6.30 10.35 13.27
CA LEU A 34 -6.43 10.64 14.69
C LEU A 34 -6.26 12.14 14.97
N THR A 35 -7.11 12.70 15.84
CA THR A 35 -6.96 14.09 16.27
C THR A 35 -5.78 14.23 17.24
N PRO A 36 -5.23 15.44 17.44
CA PRO A 36 -4.19 15.68 18.45
C PRO A 36 -4.60 15.21 19.85
N GLU A 37 -5.87 15.38 20.22
CA GLU A 37 -6.41 14.93 21.51
C GLU A 37 -6.45 13.39 21.61
N GLU A 38 -6.88 12.71 20.54
CA GLU A 38 -6.87 11.25 20.48
C GLU A 38 -5.44 10.72 20.61
N ILE A 39 -4.48 11.28 19.88
CA ILE A 39 -3.05 10.90 19.96
C ILE A 39 -2.50 11.13 21.37
N THR A 40 -2.76 12.30 21.96
CA THR A 40 -2.33 12.64 23.32
C THR A 40 -2.88 11.64 24.34
N SER A 41 -4.15 11.23 24.17
CA SER A 41 -4.81 10.28 25.09
C SER A 41 -4.21 8.87 25.07
N LEU A 42 -3.47 8.50 24.00
CA LEU A 42 -2.79 7.22 23.91
C LEU A 42 -1.57 7.13 24.83
N ASN A 43 -1.07 8.27 25.35
CA ASN A 43 0.13 8.35 26.20
C ASN A 43 1.32 7.57 25.62
N LEU A 44 1.55 7.71 24.30
CA LEU A 44 2.61 7.00 23.59
C LEU A 44 3.98 7.50 24.04
N ASP A 45 4.75 6.62 24.67
CA ASP A 45 6.14 6.88 25.05
C ASP A 45 7.05 6.76 23.80
N PRO A 46 7.77 7.83 23.39
CA PRO A 46 8.72 7.78 22.27
C PRO A 46 9.80 6.69 22.41
N SER A 47 10.18 6.34 23.64
CA SER A 47 11.18 5.30 23.93
C SER A 47 10.62 3.88 23.91
N SER A 48 9.29 3.72 23.89
CA SER A 48 8.67 2.40 23.87
C SER A 48 8.94 1.63 22.57
N PRO A 49 8.94 0.29 22.60
CA PRO A 49 9.07 -0.53 21.40
C PRO A 49 8.00 -0.20 20.36
N ASN A 50 8.38 -0.22 19.08
CA ASN A 50 7.43 0.02 17.98
C ASN A 50 6.21 -0.91 18.05
N ALA A 51 6.39 -2.18 18.43
CA ALA A 51 5.28 -3.11 18.60
C ALA A 51 4.21 -2.60 19.59
N THR A 52 4.63 -1.99 20.71
CA THR A 52 3.72 -1.40 21.70
C THR A 52 2.97 -0.21 21.09
N LYS A 53 3.67 0.68 20.38
CA LYS A 53 3.06 1.83 19.70
C LYS A 53 2.01 1.37 18.67
N LEU A 54 2.34 0.36 17.88
CA LEU A 54 1.47 -0.19 16.84
C LEU A 54 0.17 -0.77 17.42
N VAL A 55 0.25 -1.51 18.54
CA VAL A 55 -0.95 -2.04 19.22
C VAL A 55 -1.87 -0.92 19.70
N LEU A 56 -1.32 0.14 20.30
CA LEU A 56 -2.11 1.26 20.80
C LEU A 56 -2.76 2.05 19.65
N LEU A 57 -2.02 2.31 18.56
CA LEU A 57 -2.54 2.97 17.37
C LEU A 57 -3.64 2.13 16.70
N GLU A 58 -3.44 0.83 16.60
CA GLU A 58 -4.44 -0.10 16.04
C GLU A 58 -5.74 -0.08 16.86
N GLN A 59 -5.63 -0.16 18.19
CA GLN A 59 -6.78 -0.09 19.08
C GLN A 59 -7.54 1.22 18.93
N ALA A 60 -6.82 2.35 18.85
CA ALA A 60 -7.41 3.67 18.66
C ALA A 60 -8.19 3.77 17.34
N LEU A 61 -7.55 3.38 16.24
CA LEU A 61 -8.15 3.41 14.89
C LEU A 61 -9.34 2.45 14.79
N THR A 62 -9.24 1.25 15.36
CA THR A 62 -10.32 0.26 15.39
C THR A 62 -11.52 0.80 16.15
N LYS A 63 -11.30 1.39 17.33
CA LYS A 63 -12.36 2.00 18.15
C LYS A 63 -13.03 3.16 17.41
N LYS A 64 -12.24 4.00 16.73
CA LYS A 64 -12.76 5.12 15.94
C LYS A 64 -13.63 4.63 14.77
N LEU A 65 -13.14 3.68 13.98
CA LEU A 65 -13.90 3.07 12.88
C LEU A 65 -15.22 2.48 13.39
N GLN A 66 -15.19 1.72 14.49
CA GLN A 66 -16.39 1.13 15.08
C GLN A 66 -17.40 2.20 15.55
N SER A 67 -16.91 3.28 16.16
CA SER A 67 -17.78 4.40 16.58
C SER A 67 -18.45 5.08 15.39
N LEU A 68 -17.70 5.30 14.30
CA LEU A 68 -18.21 5.93 13.08
C LEU A 68 -19.22 5.03 12.35
N GLU A 69 -18.94 3.74 12.22
CA GLU A 69 -19.88 2.75 11.67
C GLU A 69 -21.18 2.70 12.47
N ASN A 70 -21.10 2.73 13.81
CA ASN A 70 -22.28 2.77 14.66
C ASN A 70 -23.09 4.06 14.49
N ALA A 71 -22.42 5.20 14.33
CA ALA A 71 -23.07 6.49 14.08
C ALA A 71 -23.59 6.67 12.64
N ALA A 72 -23.10 5.85 11.70
CA ALA A 72 -23.55 5.85 10.31
C ALA A 72 -24.90 5.12 10.12
N LYS A 73 -25.22 4.19 11.03
CA LYS A 73 -26.44 3.37 10.97
C LYS A 73 -27.72 4.19 10.75
N PRO A 74 -28.66 3.68 9.93
CA PRO A 74 -28.69 2.33 9.35
C PRO A 74 -27.82 2.15 8.08
N THR A 75 -27.22 3.22 7.56
CA THR A 75 -26.39 3.19 6.35
C THR A 75 -24.96 2.81 6.69
N PRO A 76 -24.29 1.91 5.95
CA PRO A 76 -22.88 1.60 6.15
C PRO A 76 -21.99 2.84 6.01
N LEU A 77 -20.88 2.92 6.76
CA LEU A 77 -20.01 4.10 6.68
C LEU A 77 -19.41 4.30 5.28
N TYR A 78 -19.08 3.22 4.56
CA TYR A 78 -18.55 3.32 3.20
C TYR A 78 -19.52 3.95 2.20
N GLU A 79 -20.83 3.93 2.46
CA GLU A 79 -21.82 4.65 1.63
C GLU A 79 -21.99 6.10 2.08
N LYS A 80 -21.93 6.34 3.40
CA LYS A 80 -22.16 7.67 4.00
C LYS A 80 -20.96 8.60 3.87
N ASP A 81 -19.76 8.07 4.07
CA ASP A 81 -18.47 8.77 4.05
C ASP A 81 -17.34 7.81 3.64
N HIS A 82 -17.31 7.51 2.34
CA HIS A 82 -16.31 6.63 1.74
C HIS A 82 -14.85 7.06 2.02
N PRO A 83 -14.46 8.35 1.85
CA PRO A 83 -13.08 8.76 2.09
C PRO A 83 -12.60 8.48 3.52
N THR A 84 -13.43 8.77 4.53
CA THR A 84 -13.08 8.49 5.94
C THR A 84 -12.95 6.98 6.19
N TRP A 85 -13.91 6.20 5.68
CA TRP A 85 -13.87 4.73 5.80
C TRP A 85 -12.61 4.13 5.16
N GLN A 86 -12.30 4.54 3.93
CA GLN A 86 -11.15 4.06 3.18
C GLN A 86 -9.82 4.43 3.85
N SER A 87 -9.72 5.67 4.35
CA SER A 87 -8.54 6.16 5.07
C SER A 87 -8.27 5.36 6.34
N LEU A 88 -9.31 5.06 7.13
CA LEU A 88 -9.20 4.23 8.34
C LEU A 88 -8.81 2.78 8.03
N LYS A 89 -9.43 2.17 7.01
CA LYS A 89 -9.09 0.81 6.57
C LYS A 89 -7.64 0.71 6.10
N SER A 90 -7.16 1.69 5.34
CA SER A 90 -5.77 1.76 4.88
C SER A 90 -4.78 1.91 6.03
N ALA A 91 -5.08 2.77 7.02
CA ALA A 91 -4.24 2.92 8.21
C ALA A 91 -4.16 1.62 9.03
N LEU A 92 -5.28 0.94 9.22
CA LEU A 92 -5.33 -0.38 9.87
C LEU A 92 -4.54 -1.43 9.08
N PHE A 93 -4.65 -1.43 7.74
CA PHE A 93 -3.88 -2.34 6.90
C PHE A 93 -2.36 -2.13 7.07
N HIS A 94 -1.86 -0.90 7.01
CA HIS A 94 -0.43 -0.62 7.19
C HIS A 94 0.11 -1.08 8.56
N ILE A 95 -0.69 -0.93 9.63
CA ILE A 95 -0.31 -1.41 10.95
C ILE A 95 -0.32 -2.95 10.99
N ASN A 96 -1.37 -3.58 10.46
CA ASN A 96 -1.50 -5.04 10.44
C ASN A 96 -0.41 -5.72 9.58
N ARG A 97 0.08 -5.03 8.55
CA ARG A 97 1.23 -5.47 7.77
C ARG A 97 2.49 -5.65 8.62
N SER A 98 2.64 -4.84 9.68
CA SER A 98 3.77 -4.93 10.61
C SER A 98 3.56 -5.97 11.73
N THR A 99 2.32 -6.38 11.99
CA THR A 99 2.00 -7.39 13.02
C THR A 99 1.95 -8.82 12.47
N GLY A 100 1.84 -8.98 11.15
CA GLY A 100 1.94 -10.28 10.47
C GLY A 100 0.64 -11.09 10.39
N ASP A 101 -0.50 -10.50 10.79
CA ASP A 101 -1.82 -11.15 10.67
C ASP A 101 -2.30 -11.10 9.21
N LEU A 102 -2.04 -12.18 8.46
CA LEU A 102 -2.31 -12.25 7.02
C LEU A 102 -3.80 -12.39 6.70
N GLU A 103 -4.57 -13.03 7.59
CA GLU A 103 -6.02 -13.18 7.47
C GLU A 103 -6.71 -11.83 7.65
N LYS A 104 -6.29 -11.05 8.65
CA LYS A 104 -6.81 -9.71 8.87
C LYS A 104 -6.40 -8.74 7.77
N GLN A 105 -5.17 -8.84 7.26
CA GLN A 105 -4.74 -8.09 6.07
C GLN A 105 -5.63 -8.40 4.86
N GLU A 106 -5.88 -9.69 4.59
CA GLU A 106 -6.74 -10.10 3.47
C GLU A 106 -8.16 -9.56 3.63
N SER A 107 -8.75 -9.70 4.83
CA SER A 107 -10.10 -9.22 5.13
C SER A 107 -10.23 -7.71 4.88
N LEU A 108 -9.29 -6.91 5.40
CA LEU A 108 -9.28 -5.45 5.20
C LEU A 108 -9.20 -5.07 3.71
N LEU A 109 -8.31 -5.73 2.96
CA LEU A 109 -8.12 -5.47 1.54
C LEU A 109 -9.32 -5.90 0.70
N LEU A 110 -9.92 -7.06 1.00
CA LEU A 110 -11.14 -7.52 0.32
C LEU A 110 -12.30 -6.58 0.55
N GLU A 111 -12.48 -6.06 1.78
CA GLU A 111 -13.49 -5.03 2.04
C GLU A 111 -13.24 -3.79 1.17
N GLN A 112 -12.01 -3.27 1.12
CA GLN A 112 -11.66 -2.10 0.28
C GLN A 112 -11.91 -2.34 -1.22
N VAL A 113 -11.56 -3.52 -1.73
CA VAL A 113 -11.76 -3.89 -3.14
C VAL A 113 -13.25 -4.05 -3.48
N ASN A 114 -14.05 -4.59 -2.56
CA ASN A 114 -15.49 -4.84 -2.78
C ASN A 114 -16.37 -3.60 -2.58
N HIS A 115 -15.84 -2.53 -1.98
CA HIS A 115 -16.54 -1.27 -1.77
C HIS A 115 -15.81 -0.10 -2.43
N PRO A 116 -15.79 -0.05 -3.78
CA PRO A 116 -15.13 1.03 -4.51
C PRO A 116 -15.79 2.39 -4.23
N GLY A 117 -14.97 3.42 -4.17
CA GLY A 117 -15.45 4.78 -3.92
C GLY A 117 -15.96 5.48 -5.16
N PRO A 118 -16.41 6.74 -5.04
CA PRO A 118 -16.83 7.56 -6.19
C PRO A 118 -15.74 7.76 -7.25
N LYS A 119 -14.46 7.59 -6.87
CA LYS A 119 -13.30 7.68 -7.76
C LYS A 119 -12.94 6.35 -8.44
N GLY A 120 -13.72 5.29 -8.22
CA GLY A 120 -13.49 3.96 -8.77
C GLY A 120 -12.76 3.02 -7.79
N LYS A 121 -12.10 2.01 -8.36
CA LYS A 121 -11.40 0.96 -7.62
C LYS A 121 -10.18 1.54 -6.88
N ASP A 122 -9.93 1.02 -5.68
CA ASP A 122 -8.73 1.31 -4.91
C ASP A 122 -7.54 0.50 -5.47
N LEU A 123 -6.76 1.13 -6.36
CA LEU A 123 -5.63 0.48 -7.01
C LEU A 123 -4.53 0.07 -6.02
N ALA A 124 -4.37 0.80 -4.92
CA ALA A 124 -3.41 0.44 -3.88
C ALA A 124 -3.88 -0.82 -3.13
N ALA A 125 -5.17 -0.92 -2.80
CA ALA A 125 -5.73 -2.13 -2.19
C ALA A 125 -5.62 -3.35 -3.11
N LEU A 126 -5.89 -3.18 -4.42
CA LEU A 126 -5.73 -4.26 -5.41
C LEU A 126 -4.27 -4.74 -5.51
N GLN A 127 -3.31 -3.81 -5.60
CA GLN A 127 -1.89 -4.13 -5.64
C GLN A 127 -1.45 -4.87 -4.36
N ASN A 128 -1.85 -4.37 -3.19
CA ASN A 128 -1.53 -4.99 -1.91
C ASN A 128 -2.14 -6.38 -1.76
N LEU A 129 -3.36 -6.59 -2.27
CA LEU A 129 -4.02 -7.90 -2.27
C LEU A 129 -3.32 -8.89 -3.21
N ALA A 130 -2.86 -8.42 -4.37
CA ALA A 130 -2.04 -9.24 -5.27
C ALA A 130 -0.73 -9.68 -4.61
N GLY A 131 -0.04 -8.76 -3.92
CA GLY A 131 1.18 -9.06 -3.17
C GLY A 131 0.94 -10.02 -2.01
N LEU A 132 -0.17 -9.85 -1.28
CA LEU A 132 -0.55 -10.77 -0.21
C LEU A 132 -0.79 -12.19 -0.73
N TYR A 133 -1.46 -12.34 -1.89
CA TYR A 133 -1.63 -13.66 -2.50
C TYR A 133 -0.33 -14.26 -3.01
N GLU A 134 0.60 -13.45 -3.50
CA GLU A 134 1.95 -13.92 -3.86
C GLU A 134 2.67 -14.47 -2.62
N GLU A 135 2.64 -13.76 -1.50
CA GLU A 135 3.26 -14.19 -0.25
C GLU A 135 2.64 -15.46 0.34
N LYS A 136 1.33 -15.67 0.12
CA LYS A 136 0.63 -16.90 0.49
C LYS A 136 0.90 -18.07 -0.46
N GLY A 137 1.60 -17.84 -1.58
CA GLY A 137 1.79 -18.84 -2.64
C GLY A 137 0.53 -19.10 -3.48
N GLU A 138 -0.48 -18.24 -3.38
CA GLU A 138 -1.73 -18.31 -4.16
C GLU A 138 -1.54 -17.60 -5.52
N TYR A 139 -0.61 -18.13 -6.31
CA TYR A 139 -0.07 -17.46 -7.48
C TYR A 139 -1.12 -17.16 -8.56
N GLU A 140 -2.14 -18.01 -8.75
CA GLU A 140 -3.21 -17.76 -9.72
C GLU A 140 -4.04 -16.52 -9.34
N LYS A 141 -4.28 -16.31 -8.04
CA LYS A 141 -5.00 -15.11 -7.56
C LYS A 141 -4.12 -13.87 -7.70
N ALA A 142 -2.84 -13.98 -7.37
CA ALA A 142 -1.86 -12.91 -7.51
C ALA A 142 -1.71 -12.47 -8.97
N GLU A 143 -1.57 -13.42 -9.91
CA GLU A 143 -1.49 -13.15 -11.35
C GLU A 143 -2.73 -12.40 -11.84
N ARG A 144 -3.94 -12.90 -11.51
CA ARG A 144 -5.19 -12.28 -11.95
C ARG A 144 -5.28 -10.83 -11.50
N LEU A 145 -5.00 -10.56 -10.23
CA LEU A 145 -5.05 -9.20 -9.69
C LEU A 145 -3.94 -8.32 -10.27
N ALA A 146 -2.73 -8.83 -10.46
CA ALA A 146 -1.64 -8.05 -11.05
C ALA A 146 -1.97 -7.67 -12.51
N ARG A 147 -2.51 -8.58 -13.31
CA ARG A 147 -2.96 -8.31 -14.69
C ARG A 147 -4.11 -7.30 -14.77
N GLU A 148 -4.98 -7.26 -13.76
CA GLU A 148 -6.01 -6.22 -13.63
C GLU A 148 -5.42 -4.86 -13.22
N THR A 149 -4.44 -4.87 -12.33
CA THR A 149 -3.93 -3.65 -11.68
C THR A 149 -2.93 -2.89 -12.54
N VAL A 150 -2.04 -3.57 -13.28
CA VAL A 150 -1.04 -2.94 -14.16
C VAL A 150 -1.66 -1.92 -15.14
N PRO A 151 -2.66 -2.27 -15.98
CA PRO A 151 -3.23 -1.30 -16.91
C PRO A 151 -3.92 -0.13 -16.20
N ALA A 152 -4.61 -0.39 -15.09
CA ALA A 152 -5.28 0.68 -14.33
C ALA A 152 -4.28 1.66 -13.69
N LEU A 153 -3.12 1.18 -13.23
CA LEU A 153 -2.05 2.04 -12.73
C LEU A 153 -1.43 2.88 -13.84
N ARG A 154 -1.23 2.30 -15.03
CA ARG A 154 -0.68 3.03 -16.20
C ARG A 154 -1.56 4.18 -16.68
N GLU A 155 -2.86 4.02 -16.53
CA GLU A 155 -3.85 5.04 -16.88
C GLU A 155 -4.09 6.07 -15.76
N HIS A 156 -3.47 5.87 -14.59
CA HIS A 156 -3.70 6.75 -13.46
C HIS A 156 -3.12 8.16 -13.71
N PRO A 157 -3.91 9.24 -13.59
CA PRO A 157 -3.55 10.57 -14.09
C PRO A 157 -2.32 11.19 -13.41
N VAL A 158 -2.04 10.78 -12.17
CA VAL A 158 -0.89 11.28 -11.40
C VAL A 158 0.34 10.39 -11.54
N LEU A 159 0.15 9.07 -11.74
CA LEU A 159 1.27 8.13 -11.82
C LEU A 159 1.80 8.07 -13.24
N GLY A 160 0.90 8.04 -14.23
CA GLY A 160 1.25 7.87 -15.63
C GLY A 160 1.62 6.43 -15.96
N ARG A 161 2.16 6.25 -17.18
CA ARG A 161 2.47 4.94 -17.75
C ARG A 161 3.57 4.19 -17.00
N ASP A 162 4.55 4.91 -16.47
CA ASP A 162 5.71 4.34 -15.80
C ASP A 162 5.82 4.95 -14.41
N SER A 163 5.76 4.10 -13.39
CA SER A 163 5.87 4.51 -11.99
C SER A 163 6.35 3.35 -11.11
N PRO A 164 6.88 3.64 -9.91
CA PRO A 164 7.19 2.61 -8.91
C PRO A 164 6.01 1.69 -8.60
N GLN A 165 4.77 2.20 -8.64
CA GLN A 165 3.57 1.40 -8.44
C GLN A 165 3.36 0.43 -9.62
N VAL A 166 3.50 0.87 -10.87
CA VAL A 166 3.42 -0.04 -12.03
C VAL A 166 4.47 -1.14 -11.90
N LEU A 167 5.70 -0.78 -11.55
CA LEU A 167 6.82 -1.73 -11.37
C LEU A 167 6.59 -2.70 -10.20
N GLY A 168 5.99 -2.23 -9.10
CA GLY A 168 5.55 -3.08 -8.00
C GLY A 168 4.57 -4.16 -8.45
N SER A 169 3.57 -3.80 -9.25
CA SER A 169 2.60 -4.76 -9.81
C SER A 169 3.23 -5.70 -10.84
N LEU A 170 4.16 -5.22 -11.68
CA LEU A 170 4.90 -6.08 -12.61
C LEU A 170 5.76 -7.11 -11.87
N ARG A 171 6.44 -6.72 -10.77
CA ARG A 171 7.18 -7.68 -9.93
C ARG A 171 6.28 -8.76 -9.32
N ILE A 172 5.08 -8.39 -8.85
CA ILE A 172 4.12 -9.36 -8.35
C ILE A 172 3.72 -10.33 -9.47
N LEU A 173 3.46 -9.82 -10.68
CA LEU A 173 3.13 -10.64 -11.84
C LEU A 173 4.26 -11.61 -12.20
N ILE A 174 5.51 -11.15 -12.23
CA ILE A 174 6.70 -11.98 -12.51
C ILE A 174 6.78 -13.15 -11.52
N LYS A 175 6.69 -12.86 -10.23
CA LYS A 175 6.75 -13.90 -9.19
C LYS A 175 5.57 -14.87 -9.27
N ALA A 176 4.36 -14.36 -9.51
CA ALA A 176 3.17 -15.19 -9.65
C ALA A 176 3.24 -16.12 -10.87
N LEU A 177 3.76 -15.64 -12.00
CA LEU A 177 3.97 -16.47 -13.19
C LEU A 177 5.03 -17.54 -12.93
N ALA A 178 6.16 -17.16 -12.33
CA ALA A 178 7.23 -18.10 -12.02
C ALA A 178 6.80 -19.16 -10.99
N GLY A 179 6.01 -18.76 -9.98
CA GLY A 179 5.43 -19.68 -8.99
C GLY A 179 4.48 -20.72 -9.60
N GLN A 180 3.89 -20.41 -10.75
CA GLN A 180 3.09 -21.35 -11.56
C GLN A 180 3.91 -22.15 -12.59
N GLY A 181 5.23 -21.94 -12.66
CA GLY A 181 6.11 -22.55 -13.67
C GLY A 181 6.01 -21.92 -15.06
N LYS A 182 5.33 -20.79 -15.22
CA LYS A 182 5.18 -20.05 -16.49
C LYS A 182 6.40 -19.16 -16.75
N ILE A 183 7.58 -19.77 -16.83
CA ILE A 183 8.86 -19.04 -16.89
C ILE A 183 8.98 -18.15 -18.14
N GLY A 184 8.52 -18.62 -19.31
CA GLY A 184 8.56 -17.82 -20.53
C GLY A 184 7.73 -16.54 -20.44
N GLU A 185 6.52 -16.61 -19.87
CA GLU A 185 5.71 -15.40 -19.63
C GLU A 185 6.36 -14.48 -18.59
N ALA A 186 7.00 -15.04 -17.56
CA ALA A 186 7.72 -14.23 -16.57
C ALA A 186 8.90 -13.46 -17.20
N GLU A 187 9.63 -14.06 -18.14
CA GLU A 187 10.71 -13.41 -18.89
C GLU A 187 10.20 -12.26 -19.77
N GLU A 188 9.04 -12.41 -20.41
CA GLU A 188 8.39 -11.31 -21.15
C GLU A 188 8.07 -10.12 -20.23
N VAL A 189 7.50 -10.39 -19.05
CA VAL A 189 7.15 -9.34 -18.07
C VAL A 189 8.41 -8.71 -17.45
N ILE A 190 9.52 -9.46 -17.32
CA ILE A 190 10.82 -8.90 -16.92
C ILE A 190 11.28 -7.85 -17.93
N GLY A 191 11.23 -8.16 -19.24
CA GLY A 191 11.60 -7.19 -20.28
C GLY A 191 10.72 -5.93 -20.26
N GLU A 192 9.43 -6.08 -20.00
CA GLU A 192 8.50 -4.96 -19.81
C GLU A 192 8.86 -4.10 -18.58
N ALA A 193 9.25 -4.73 -17.47
CA ALA A 193 9.68 -4.02 -16.27
C ALA A 193 11.02 -3.29 -16.47
N GLU A 194 11.98 -3.89 -17.20
CA GLU A 194 13.24 -3.25 -17.58
C GLU A 194 12.99 -1.99 -18.44
N GLU A 195 12.13 -2.08 -19.46
CA GLU A 195 11.76 -0.92 -20.29
C GLU A 195 11.13 0.20 -19.43
N SER A 196 10.22 -0.17 -18.52
CA SER A 196 9.56 0.80 -17.64
C SER A 196 10.55 1.47 -16.67
N ILE A 197 11.57 0.74 -16.18
CA ILE A 197 12.68 1.30 -15.37
C ILE A 197 13.51 2.30 -16.18
N GLU A 198 13.85 1.99 -17.43
CA GLU A 198 14.58 2.94 -18.29
C GLU A 198 13.78 4.24 -18.52
N ASN A 199 12.47 4.12 -18.69
CA ASN A 199 11.57 5.26 -18.88
C ASN A 199 11.46 6.17 -17.64
N LEU A 200 11.84 5.70 -16.43
CA LEU A 200 11.85 6.54 -15.23
C LEU A 200 12.86 7.69 -15.31
N ALA A 201 13.99 7.53 -16.01
CA ALA A 201 15.11 8.49 -16.01
C ALA A 201 14.72 9.92 -16.45
N GLY A 202 13.68 10.05 -17.28
CA GLY A 202 13.20 11.34 -17.78
C GLY A 202 11.96 11.87 -17.06
N GLY A 203 11.42 11.14 -16.07
CA GLY A 203 10.13 11.42 -15.45
C GLY A 203 10.22 11.95 -14.02
N GLN A 204 9.05 12.17 -13.41
CA GLN A 204 8.91 12.59 -12.01
C GLN A 204 9.43 11.55 -11.00
N PHE A 205 9.67 10.32 -11.44
CA PHE A 205 10.16 9.20 -10.63
C PHE A 205 11.61 8.83 -10.92
N ALA A 206 12.39 9.70 -11.60
CA ALA A 206 13.78 9.43 -11.94
C ALA A 206 14.64 9.05 -10.72
N GLU A 207 14.35 9.61 -9.53
CA GLU A 207 15.06 9.28 -8.29
C GLU A 207 14.91 7.81 -7.86
N HIS A 208 13.84 7.13 -8.29
CA HIS A 208 13.58 5.73 -7.94
C HIS A 208 14.20 4.74 -8.93
N GLN A 209 14.78 5.19 -10.05
CA GLN A 209 15.23 4.30 -11.12
C GLN A 209 16.18 3.20 -10.63
N GLN A 210 17.21 3.57 -9.86
CA GLN A 210 18.19 2.60 -9.39
C GLN A 210 17.58 1.63 -8.36
N GLU A 211 16.74 2.13 -7.46
CA GLU A 211 16.04 1.31 -6.47
C GLU A 211 15.17 0.24 -7.15
N GLU A 212 14.43 0.64 -8.18
CA GLU A 212 13.56 -0.27 -8.93
C GLU A 212 14.36 -1.29 -9.75
N ARG A 213 15.52 -0.89 -10.29
CA ARG A 213 16.47 -1.82 -10.94
C ARG A 213 16.96 -2.88 -9.96
N ASP A 214 17.46 -2.46 -8.81
CA ASP A 214 17.96 -3.36 -7.77
C ASP A 214 16.84 -4.31 -7.28
N ALA A 215 15.61 -3.81 -7.17
CA ALA A 215 14.45 -4.62 -6.78
C ALA A 215 14.11 -5.68 -7.84
N LEU A 216 14.14 -5.33 -9.13
CA LEU A 216 13.90 -6.27 -10.22
C LEU A 216 15.00 -7.33 -10.30
N GLU A 217 16.28 -6.94 -10.18
CA GLU A 217 17.41 -7.87 -10.20
C GLU A 217 17.31 -8.94 -9.10
N LYS A 218 16.86 -8.54 -7.89
CA LYS A 218 16.60 -9.48 -6.79
C LYS A 218 15.52 -10.50 -7.13
N VAL A 219 14.43 -10.06 -7.78
CA VAL A 219 13.37 -10.96 -8.24
C VAL A 219 13.91 -11.94 -9.27
N VAL A 220 14.60 -11.43 -10.30
CA VAL A 220 15.19 -12.24 -11.38
C VAL A 220 16.20 -13.26 -10.84
N ALA A 221 17.05 -12.86 -9.90
CA ALA A 221 18.00 -13.76 -9.25
C ALA A 221 17.31 -14.86 -8.42
N GLY A 222 16.12 -14.59 -7.88
CA GLY A 222 15.29 -15.57 -7.18
C GLY A 222 14.70 -16.64 -8.10
N LEU A 223 14.41 -16.31 -9.36
CA LEU A 223 13.82 -17.25 -10.32
C LEU A 223 14.81 -18.29 -10.87
N LYS A 224 16.11 -18.02 -10.79
CA LYS A 224 17.18 -18.87 -11.34
C LYS A 224 17.66 -19.96 -10.38
N LYS A 225 17.02 -20.12 -9.21
CA LYS A 225 17.36 -21.09 -8.17
C LYS A 225 16.35 -22.24 -8.16
#